data_AF-A0A1H9TV20-F1
#
_entry.id   AF-A0A1H9TV20-F1
#
_cell.length_a   1.000
_cell.length_b   1.000
_cell.length_c   1.000
_cell.angle_alpha   90.00
_cell.angle_beta   90.00
_cell.angle_gamma   90.00
#
_symmetry.space_group_name_H-M   'P 1'
#
loop_
_entity.id
_entity.type
_entity.pdbx_description
1 polymer ?
#
loop_
_entity_poly.entity_id
_entity_poly.type
_entity_poly.pdbx_seq_one_letter_code
_entity_poly.pdbx_strand_id
1 'polypeptide(L)'
;MTTGLTSATRDPATRRGSDFARLTQELKDAGLLDRRRGYYALRMAVNVLLLAAGGSVFVLVGDSWWQVLTAVFLALVFTQFAFIGHDAGHRQIFRGRRRNDLVGHLHGAVTGISYQWWVGKHNRHHANPNHEDEDPDIEIHAIAFSREQAGDKRGLYRWITKYQAFLFFPLLLAEAVVLRLSGLQALLRGELKRPWREAALQLLPAAAYLTAVFWVLSPLKAVVFIAVHQGLMGVYLGCSFAPNHKGMPIIAQGQRLDHLRKQVLTSRNVTGGRWVDALLGGLNHQIEHHLFPHMPRPNLRRAQPIVKPSAHGTPFRTARRACAPPTPRSCAISTTPGHPCAAAGPRRALPPRRVALLGAGKLRIRELHTARGTCSSGSARHSQTWPWSSAWASVRPLRRFAGWSRSRSEWLSTGSW
;
A
#
# COMPACT_ATOMS: atom_id res chain seq x y z
N MET A 1 34.70 10.02 60.84
CA MET A 1 33.83 8.88 60.46
C MET A 1 33.07 9.28 59.20
N THR A 2 33.43 8.67 58.08
CA THR A 2 32.95 8.98 56.73
C THR A 2 31.63 8.24 56.48
N THR A 3 30.52 8.95 56.33
CA THR A 3 29.22 8.38 55.93
C THR A 3 29.17 8.23 54.41
N GLY A 4 29.35 7.01 53.93
CA GLY A 4 29.15 6.65 52.52
C GLY A 4 27.66 6.53 52.21
N LEU A 5 27.15 7.43 51.37
CA LEU A 5 25.89 7.24 50.65
C LEU A 5 26.11 6.16 49.57
N THR A 6 25.60 4.95 49.82
CA THR A 6 25.43 3.94 48.78
C THR A 6 24.37 4.42 47.79
N SER A 7 24.83 5.03 46.70
CA SER A 7 24.07 5.20 45.47
C SER A 7 23.66 3.81 44.98
N ALA A 8 22.38 3.48 45.12
CA ALA A 8 21.80 2.32 44.49
C ALA A 8 21.77 2.57 42.97
N THR A 9 22.85 2.18 42.30
CA THR A 9 22.90 2.03 40.85
C THR A 9 21.84 1.01 40.45
N ARG A 10 20.71 1.52 39.93
CA ARG A 10 19.72 0.69 39.25
C ARG A 10 20.39 0.07 38.02
N ASP A 11 20.68 -1.22 38.13
CA ASP A 11 21.26 -2.04 37.09
C ASP A 11 20.33 -2.09 35.84
N PRO A 12 20.79 -1.69 34.64
CA PRO A 12 19.97 -1.70 33.41
C PRO A 12 19.61 -3.11 32.93
N ALA A 13 20.20 -4.15 33.52
CA ALA A 13 20.17 -5.53 33.02
C ALA A 13 18.87 -6.33 33.31
N THR A 14 17.86 -5.74 33.95
CA THR A 14 16.64 -6.45 34.40
C THR A 14 15.44 -6.40 33.44
N ARG A 15 15.55 -5.80 32.24
CA ARG A 15 14.45 -5.77 31.24
C ARG A 15 14.75 -6.67 30.02
N ARG A 16 14.63 -7.99 30.17
CA ARG A 16 14.93 -8.98 29.11
C ARG A 16 13.81 -9.18 28.08
N GLY A 17 13.41 -8.13 27.36
CA GLY A 17 12.49 -8.24 26.20
C GLY A 17 12.70 -7.12 25.20
N SER A 18 12.58 -7.39 23.89
CA SER A 18 12.59 -6.34 22.86
C SER A 18 11.44 -5.36 23.07
N ASP A 19 11.56 -4.11 22.63
CA ASP A 19 10.48 -3.11 22.75
C ASP A 19 9.16 -3.63 22.15
N PHE A 20 9.25 -4.41 21.08
CA PHE A 20 8.10 -5.10 20.49
C PHE A 20 7.48 -6.16 21.40
N ALA A 21 8.29 -6.95 22.12
CA ALA A 21 7.79 -7.94 23.07
C ALA A 21 7.07 -7.26 24.24
N ARG A 22 7.59 -6.14 24.75
CA ARG A 22 6.91 -5.34 25.79
C ARG A 22 5.58 -4.80 25.30
N LEU A 23 5.56 -4.18 24.11
CA LEU A 23 4.34 -3.67 23.49
C LEU A 23 3.31 -4.79 23.24
N THR A 24 3.78 -5.98 22.84
CA THR A 24 2.91 -7.15 22.67
C THR A 24 2.23 -7.54 23.98
N GLN A 25 2.98 -7.54 25.09
CA GLN A 25 2.43 -7.85 26.41
C GLN A 25 1.40 -6.81 26.86
N GLU A 26 1.70 -5.51 26.71
CA GLU A 26 0.75 -4.42 27.04
C GLU A 26 -0.58 -4.56 26.27
N LEU A 27 -0.53 -4.91 24.99
CA LEU A 27 -1.73 -5.13 24.17
C LEU A 27 -2.49 -6.42 24.52
N LYS A 28 -1.77 -7.46 24.95
CA LYS A 28 -2.36 -8.70 25.48
C LYS A 28 -3.10 -8.42 26.79
N ASP A 29 -2.47 -7.72 27.72
CA ASP A 29 -3.06 -7.37 29.03
C ASP A 29 -4.29 -6.47 28.87
N ALA A 30 -4.29 -5.60 27.85
CA ALA A 30 -5.46 -4.78 27.49
C ALA A 30 -6.59 -5.55 26.77
N GLY A 31 -6.44 -6.86 26.52
CA GLY A 31 -7.42 -7.70 25.83
C GLY A 31 -7.60 -7.34 24.34
N LEU A 32 -6.65 -6.62 23.74
CA LEU A 32 -6.80 -6.11 22.37
C LEU A 32 -6.53 -7.17 21.30
N LEU A 33 -5.87 -8.28 21.65
CA LEU A 33 -5.64 -9.41 20.75
C LEU A 33 -6.78 -10.45 20.75
N ASP A 34 -7.78 -10.29 21.63
CA ASP A 34 -8.91 -11.21 21.74
C ASP A 34 -9.87 -11.13 20.56
N ARG A 35 -10.29 -12.30 20.06
CA ARG A 35 -11.16 -12.44 18.89
C ARG A 35 -12.50 -11.73 19.09
N ARG A 36 -12.90 -10.91 18.12
CA ARG A 36 -14.17 -10.15 18.14
C ARG A 36 -15.21 -10.79 17.21
N ARG A 37 -15.58 -12.05 17.49
CA ARG A 37 -16.43 -12.86 16.58
C ARG A 37 -17.80 -12.23 16.30
N GLY A 38 -18.46 -11.66 17.31
CA GLY A 38 -19.74 -10.99 17.14
C GLY A 38 -19.68 -9.80 16.17
N TYR A 39 -18.59 -9.03 16.23
CA TYR A 39 -18.35 -7.94 15.27
C TYR A 39 -18.24 -8.47 13.84
N TYR A 40 -17.45 -9.53 13.61
CA TYR A 40 -17.31 -10.10 12.27
C TYR A 40 -18.59 -10.75 11.77
N ALA A 41 -19.33 -11.45 12.64
CA ALA A 41 -20.64 -12.02 12.29
C ALA A 41 -21.62 -10.93 11.83
N LEU A 42 -21.72 -9.84 12.59
CA LEU A 42 -22.55 -8.70 12.21
C LEU A 42 -22.10 -8.07 10.88
N ARG A 43 -20.80 -7.86 10.67
CA ARG A 43 -20.28 -7.29 9.42
C ARG A 43 -20.55 -8.18 8.22
N MET A 44 -20.37 -9.49 8.36
CA MET A 44 -20.69 -10.44 7.30
C MET A 44 -22.19 -10.46 7.00
N ALA A 45 -23.05 -10.46 8.03
CA ALA A 45 -24.50 -10.40 7.84
C ALA A 45 -24.93 -9.11 7.12
N VAL A 46 -24.43 -7.95 7.55
CA VAL A 46 -24.70 -6.67 6.88
C VAL A 46 -24.22 -6.70 5.43
N ASN A 47 -23.01 -7.20 5.16
CA ASN A 47 -22.48 -7.29 3.80
C ASN A 47 -23.36 -8.18 2.90
N VAL A 48 -23.82 -9.35 3.40
CA VAL A 48 -24.72 -10.25 2.67
C VAL A 48 -26.08 -9.59 2.41
N LEU A 49 -26.65 -8.91 3.40
CA LEU A 49 -27.91 -8.17 3.24
C LEU A 49 -27.78 -7.03 2.22
N LEU A 50 -26.69 -6.28 2.26
CA LEU A 50 -26.43 -5.21 1.27
C LEU A 50 -26.22 -5.77 -0.13
N LEU A 51 -25.53 -6.92 -0.26
CA LEU A 51 -25.37 -7.60 -1.55
C LEU A 51 -26.73 -8.07 -2.10
N ALA A 52 -27.56 -8.68 -1.26
CA ALA A 52 -28.90 -9.12 -1.63
C ALA A 52 -29.80 -7.93 -2.03
N ALA A 53 -29.73 -6.82 -1.28
CA ALA A 53 -30.45 -5.59 -1.62
C ALA A 53 -29.98 -5.02 -2.98
N GLY A 54 -28.67 -4.95 -3.21
CA GLY A 54 -28.10 -4.51 -4.49
C GLY A 54 -28.49 -5.39 -5.67
N GLY A 55 -28.48 -6.72 -5.47
CA GLY A 55 -28.96 -7.68 -6.47
C GLY A 55 -30.46 -7.55 -6.74
N SER A 56 -31.26 -7.32 -5.71
CA SER A 56 -32.72 -7.10 -5.85
C SER A 56 -33.00 -5.82 -6.64
N VAL A 57 -32.33 -4.72 -6.29
CA VAL A 57 -32.42 -3.45 -7.04
C VAL A 57 -31.97 -3.66 -8.49
N PHE A 58 -30.87 -4.38 -8.72
CA PHE A 58 -30.38 -4.68 -10.07
C PHE A 58 -31.45 -5.39 -10.92
N VAL A 59 -32.14 -6.39 -10.37
CA VAL A 59 -33.20 -7.11 -11.10
C VAL A 59 -34.45 -6.24 -11.28
N LEU A 60 -34.93 -5.58 -10.22
CA LEU A 60 -36.18 -4.81 -10.24
C LEU A 60 -36.09 -3.55 -11.11
N VAL A 61 -34.93 -2.89 -11.17
CA VAL A 61 -34.72 -1.72 -12.02
C VAL A 61 -34.59 -2.09 -13.51
N GLY A 62 -34.09 -3.29 -13.82
CA GLY A 62 -33.99 -3.78 -15.20
C GLY A 62 -33.06 -2.95 -16.09
N ASP A 63 -33.33 -2.93 -17.40
CA ASP A 63 -32.53 -2.21 -18.40
C ASP A 63 -32.71 -0.69 -18.34
N SER A 64 -32.08 -0.04 -17.35
CA SER A 64 -32.21 1.40 -17.10
C SER A 64 -30.87 2.06 -16.78
N TRP A 65 -30.73 3.36 -17.08
CA TRP A 65 -29.55 4.14 -16.70
C TRP A 65 -29.42 4.35 -15.19
N TRP A 66 -30.50 4.16 -14.42
CA TRP A 66 -30.43 4.12 -12.95
C TRP A 66 -29.49 3.03 -12.41
N GLN A 67 -29.17 2.02 -13.23
CA GLN A 67 -28.20 0.97 -12.91
C GLN A 67 -26.78 1.50 -12.68
N VAL A 68 -26.45 2.72 -13.13
CA VAL A 68 -25.19 3.38 -12.75
C VAL A 68 -25.10 3.57 -11.24
N LEU A 69 -26.20 3.94 -10.57
CA LEU A 69 -26.22 4.07 -9.11
C LEU A 69 -26.09 2.70 -8.42
N THR A 70 -26.73 1.67 -8.98
CA THR A 70 -26.57 0.28 -8.53
C THR A 70 -25.12 -0.17 -8.63
N ALA A 71 -24.42 0.16 -9.74
CA ALA A 71 -23.00 -0.12 -9.93
C ALA A 71 -22.11 0.56 -8.88
N VAL A 72 -22.38 1.84 -8.58
CA VAL A 72 -21.68 2.57 -7.50
C VAL A 72 -21.91 1.89 -6.16
N PHE A 73 -23.15 1.56 -5.84
CA PHE A 73 -23.50 0.89 -4.59
C PHE A 73 -22.79 -0.47 -4.45
N LEU A 74 -22.82 -1.30 -5.50
CA LEU A 74 -22.15 -2.59 -5.49
C LEU A 74 -20.62 -2.47 -5.39
N ALA A 75 -20.01 -1.43 -5.96
CA ALA A 75 -18.58 -1.15 -5.78
C ALA A 75 -18.19 -0.95 -4.31
N LEU A 76 -19.05 -0.28 -3.55
CA LEU A 76 -18.87 -0.10 -2.10
C LEU A 76 -19.04 -1.44 -1.38
N VAL A 77 -20.09 -2.19 -1.69
CA VAL A 77 -20.39 -3.49 -1.07
C VAL A 77 -19.25 -4.50 -1.33
N PHE A 78 -18.79 -4.64 -2.57
CA PHE A 78 -17.74 -5.59 -2.94
C PHE A 78 -16.42 -5.26 -2.24
N THR A 79 -16.08 -3.97 -2.10
CA THR A 79 -14.91 -3.56 -1.32
C THR A 79 -15.05 -3.94 0.17
N GLN A 80 -16.26 -3.86 0.73
CA GLN A 80 -16.52 -4.32 2.10
C GLN A 80 -16.37 -5.84 2.26
N PHE A 81 -16.69 -6.63 1.23
CA PHE A 81 -16.34 -8.05 1.20
C PHE A 81 -14.83 -8.27 1.17
N ALA A 82 -14.09 -7.47 0.38
CA ALA A 82 -12.64 -7.54 0.31
C ALA A 82 -11.97 -7.35 1.69
N PHE A 83 -12.47 -6.41 2.50
CA PHE A 83 -11.93 -6.21 3.85
C PHE A 83 -12.14 -7.42 4.77
N ILE A 84 -13.28 -8.12 4.69
CA ILE A 84 -13.47 -9.35 5.48
C ILE A 84 -12.54 -10.46 4.97
N GLY A 85 -12.35 -10.57 3.65
CA GLY A 85 -11.37 -11.48 3.06
C GLY A 85 -9.94 -11.20 3.55
N HIS A 86 -9.57 -9.92 3.61
CA HIS A 86 -8.30 -9.46 4.18
C HIS A 86 -8.14 -9.86 5.65
N ASP A 87 -9.13 -9.56 6.48
CA ASP A 87 -9.12 -9.85 7.92
C ASP A 87 -9.05 -11.37 8.18
N ALA A 88 -9.68 -12.17 7.32
CA ALA A 88 -9.56 -13.62 7.33
C ALA A 88 -8.15 -14.10 6.93
N GLY A 89 -7.53 -13.49 5.91
CA GLY A 89 -6.13 -13.74 5.52
C GLY A 89 -5.15 -13.56 6.67
N HIS A 90 -5.41 -12.55 7.49
CA HIS A 90 -4.69 -12.26 8.73
C HIS A 90 -5.22 -12.99 9.95
N ARG A 91 -6.06 -14.01 9.79
CA ARG A 91 -6.62 -14.83 10.87
C ARG A 91 -7.25 -14.02 12.01
N GLN A 92 -7.79 -12.84 11.73
CA GLN A 92 -8.34 -11.96 12.76
C GLN A 92 -9.66 -12.51 13.34
N ILE A 93 -10.40 -13.29 12.55
CA ILE A 93 -11.78 -13.71 12.83
C ILE A 93 -11.81 -14.94 13.77
N PHE A 94 -11.09 -16.01 13.39
CA PHE A 94 -11.05 -17.27 14.15
C PHE A 94 -9.63 -17.63 14.60
N ARG A 95 -9.52 -18.47 15.64
CA ARG A 95 -8.21 -19.03 16.06
C ARG A 95 -7.64 -19.99 15.02
N GLY A 96 -8.49 -20.84 14.44
CA GLY A 96 -8.08 -21.87 13.48
C GLY A 96 -7.93 -21.36 12.06
N ARG A 97 -6.88 -21.80 11.36
CA ARG A 97 -6.62 -21.45 9.96
C ARG A 97 -7.76 -21.86 9.02
N ARG A 98 -8.30 -23.08 9.16
CA ARG A 98 -9.32 -23.63 8.24
C ARG A 98 -10.57 -22.76 8.10
N ARG A 99 -11.09 -22.23 9.22
CA ARG A 99 -12.31 -21.39 9.21
C ARG A 99 -12.05 -20.01 8.61
N ASN A 100 -10.89 -19.42 8.91
CA ASN A 100 -10.49 -18.17 8.25
C ASN A 100 -10.30 -18.38 6.75
N ASP A 101 -9.61 -19.45 6.34
CA ASP A 101 -9.46 -19.77 4.93
C ASP A 101 -10.83 -19.93 4.26
N LEU A 102 -11.78 -20.66 4.86
CA LEU A 102 -13.14 -20.78 4.30
C LEU A 102 -13.78 -19.40 4.07
N VAL A 103 -13.82 -18.54 5.09
CA VAL A 103 -14.37 -17.18 4.97
C VAL A 103 -13.63 -16.38 3.89
N GLY A 104 -12.31 -16.44 3.88
CA GLY A 104 -11.46 -15.74 2.92
C GLY A 104 -11.72 -16.16 1.47
N HIS A 105 -11.86 -17.46 1.20
CA HIS A 105 -12.16 -17.96 -0.15
C HIS A 105 -13.59 -17.58 -0.58
N LEU A 106 -14.58 -17.62 0.33
CA LEU A 106 -15.95 -17.20 0.01
C LEU A 106 -16.02 -15.70 -0.32
N HIS A 107 -15.32 -14.86 0.44
CA HIS A 107 -15.27 -13.42 0.17
C HIS A 107 -14.42 -13.11 -1.07
N GLY A 108 -13.34 -13.86 -1.31
CA GLY A 108 -12.56 -13.79 -2.55
C GLY A 108 -13.38 -14.16 -3.79
N ALA A 109 -14.30 -15.13 -3.67
CA ALA A 109 -15.20 -15.50 -4.77
C ALA A 109 -16.19 -14.37 -5.10
N VAL A 110 -16.74 -13.69 -4.09
CA VAL A 110 -17.60 -12.51 -4.31
C VAL A 110 -16.82 -11.39 -5.00
N THR A 111 -15.60 -11.10 -4.55
CA THR A 111 -14.81 -10.01 -5.13
C THR A 111 -14.14 -10.38 -6.45
N GLY A 112 -14.01 -11.67 -6.76
CA GLY A 112 -13.24 -12.22 -7.87
C GLY A 112 -11.72 -12.22 -7.66
N ILE A 113 -11.24 -11.85 -6.47
CA ILE A 113 -9.80 -11.80 -6.15
C ILE A 113 -9.37 -13.17 -5.61
N SER A 114 -8.35 -13.80 -6.21
CA SER A 114 -7.77 -15.05 -5.69
C SER A 114 -7.28 -14.87 -4.26
N TYR A 115 -7.91 -15.58 -3.33
CA TYR A 115 -7.54 -15.52 -1.92
C TYR A 115 -6.15 -16.11 -1.68
N GLN A 116 -5.82 -17.24 -2.32
CA GLN A 116 -4.51 -17.87 -2.10
C GLN A 116 -3.36 -17.01 -2.62
N TRP A 117 -3.48 -16.46 -3.84
CA TRP A 117 -2.48 -15.55 -4.41
C TRP A 117 -2.35 -14.30 -3.55
N TRP A 118 -3.47 -13.64 -3.25
CA TRP A 118 -3.47 -12.38 -2.54
C TRP A 118 -2.89 -12.52 -1.13
N VAL A 119 -3.26 -13.55 -0.35
CA VAL A 119 -2.67 -13.79 0.98
C VAL A 119 -1.18 -14.06 0.90
N GLY A 120 -0.72 -14.83 -0.10
CA GLY A 120 0.70 -15.09 -0.31
C GLY A 120 1.50 -13.82 -0.58
N LYS A 121 0.98 -12.97 -1.48
CA LYS A 121 1.56 -11.66 -1.83
C LYS A 121 1.53 -10.72 -0.62
N HIS A 122 0.38 -10.54 0.00
CA HIS A 122 0.15 -9.62 1.12
C HIS A 122 0.98 -9.97 2.36
N ASN A 123 1.14 -11.25 2.68
CA ASN A 123 1.96 -11.65 3.84
C ASN A 123 3.45 -11.31 3.65
N ARG A 124 3.96 -11.32 2.40
CA ARG A 124 5.33 -10.86 2.12
C ARG A 124 5.46 -9.35 2.31
N HIS A 125 4.47 -8.59 1.83
CA HIS A 125 4.37 -7.15 2.10
C HIS A 125 4.35 -6.86 3.61
N HIS A 126 3.57 -7.59 4.41
CA HIS A 126 3.53 -7.43 5.87
C HIS A 126 4.86 -7.75 6.55
N ALA A 127 5.61 -8.71 6.03
CA ALA A 127 6.93 -9.03 6.57
C ALA A 127 7.94 -7.90 6.33
N ASN A 128 7.90 -7.29 5.13
CA ASN A 128 8.92 -6.37 4.65
C ASN A 128 8.33 -5.18 3.86
N PRO A 129 7.47 -4.34 4.47
CA PRO A 129 6.84 -3.25 3.72
C PRO A 129 7.87 -2.22 3.24
N ASN A 130 7.66 -1.67 2.05
CA ASN A 130 8.50 -0.67 1.39
C ASN A 130 9.99 -1.08 1.24
N HIS A 131 10.32 -2.37 1.27
CA HIS A 131 11.67 -2.84 1.02
C HIS A 131 11.84 -3.19 -0.47
N GLU A 132 12.83 -2.59 -1.14
CA GLU A 132 12.96 -2.63 -2.62
C GLU A 132 12.92 -4.04 -3.23
N ASP A 133 13.54 -5.02 -2.56
CA ASP A 133 13.65 -6.40 -3.08
C ASP A 133 12.65 -7.39 -2.50
N GLU A 134 11.94 -7.00 -1.43
CA GLU A 134 11.18 -7.95 -0.61
C GLU A 134 9.68 -7.61 -0.57
N ASP A 135 9.30 -6.38 -0.92
CA ASP A 135 7.91 -5.94 -0.95
C ASP A 135 7.30 -6.03 -2.36
N PRO A 136 6.41 -7.02 -2.63
CA PRO A 136 5.75 -7.11 -3.92
C PRO A 136 4.79 -5.94 -4.20
N ASP A 137 4.46 -5.09 -3.21
CA ASP A 137 3.53 -3.97 -3.36
C ASP A 137 4.18 -2.72 -3.97
N ILE A 138 5.51 -2.67 -4.03
CA ILE A 138 6.26 -1.60 -4.72
C ILE A 138 6.88 -2.07 -6.06
N GLU A 139 6.72 -3.34 -6.40
CA GLU A 139 7.05 -3.93 -7.71
C GLU A 139 5.92 -3.68 -8.73
N ILE A 140 5.47 -2.43 -8.87
CA ILE A 140 4.39 -2.08 -9.80
C ILE A 140 5.00 -1.58 -11.10
N HIS A 141 4.79 -2.30 -12.20
CA HIS A 141 5.34 -1.92 -13.51
C HIS A 141 4.95 -0.51 -13.96
N ALA A 142 3.72 -0.07 -13.66
CA ALA A 142 3.18 1.20 -14.15
C ALA A 142 3.73 2.45 -13.44
N ILE A 143 4.22 2.33 -12.20
CA ILE A 143 4.69 3.46 -11.38
C ILE A 143 6.10 3.21 -10.85
N ALA A 144 6.71 4.22 -10.22
CA ALA A 144 8.03 4.10 -9.61
C ALA A 144 8.03 4.63 -8.18
N PHE A 145 8.64 3.86 -7.29
CA PHE A 145 8.79 4.15 -5.86
C PHE A 145 10.21 4.56 -5.49
N SER A 146 11.20 4.24 -6.33
CA SER A 146 12.60 4.67 -6.18
C SER A 146 13.11 5.40 -7.43
N ARG A 147 14.25 6.10 -7.29
CA ARG A 147 14.91 6.77 -8.41
C ARG A 147 15.40 5.77 -9.45
N GLU A 148 15.90 4.63 -8.99
CA GLU A 148 16.37 3.54 -9.85
C GLU A 148 15.22 2.98 -10.69
N GLN A 149 14.10 2.63 -10.05
CA GLN A 149 12.90 2.17 -10.77
C GLN A 149 12.43 3.19 -11.81
N ALA A 150 12.48 4.49 -11.51
CA ALA A 150 12.11 5.55 -12.45
C ALA A 150 13.12 5.66 -13.62
N GLY A 151 14.41 5.45 -13.33
CA GLY A 151 15.50 5.44 -14.29
C GLY A 151 15.43 4.29 -15.29
N ASP A 152 14.75 3.18 -14.95
CA ASP A 152 14.59 2.01 -15.82
C ASP A 152 13.38 2.10 -16.76
N LYS A 153 12.40 2.97 -16.47
CA LYS A 153 11.19 3.07 -17.29
C LYS A 153 11.50 3.64 -18.68
N ARG A 154 10.85 3.09 -19.71
CA ARG A 154 10.96 3.52 -21.11
C ARG A 154 9.57 3.75 -21.73
N GLY A 155 9.52 4.48 -22.84
CA GLY A 155 8.30 4.71 -23.63
C GLY A 155 7.12 5.24 -22.79
N LEU A 156 5.96 4.61 -22.93
CA LEU A 156 4.73 4.95 -22.20
C LEU A 156 4.92 4.93 -20.68
N TYR A 157 5.64 3.94 -20.13
CA TYR A 157 5.85 3.84 -18.68
C TYR A 157 6.71 4.98 -18.12
N ARG A 158 7.65 5.51 -18.92
CA ARG A 158 8.40 6.73 -18.56
C ARG A 158 7.49 7.94 -18.49
N TRP A 159 6.55 8.06 -19.44
CA TRP A 159 5.55 9.13 -19.43
C TRP A 159 4.59 9.00 -18.23
N ILE A 160 4.10 7.79 -17.95
CA ILE A 160 3.26 7.55 -16.76
C ILE A 160 4.03 7.92 -15.50
N THR A 161 5.28 7.47 -15.36
CA THR A 161 6.12 7.78 -14.20
C THR A 161 6.37 9.28 -14.04
N LYS A 162 6.57 10.02 -15.14
CA LYS A 162 6.71 11.49 -15.12
C LYS A 162 5.47 12.18 -14.55
N TYR A 163 4.28 11.67 -14.83
CA TYR A 163 3.00 12.25 -14.39
C TYR A 163 2.29 11.42 -13.32
N GLN A 164 2.99 10.48 -12.66
CA GLN A 164 2.37 9.48 -11.80
C GLN A 164 1.61 10.08 -10.62
N ALA A 165 2.03 11.25 -10.13
CA ALA A 165 1.33 11.99 -9.09
C ALA A 165 -0.13 12.33 -9.47
N PHE A 166 -0.37 12.68 -10.74
CA PHE A 166 -1.69 12.99 -11.28
C PHE A 166 -2.42 11.74 -11.76
N LEU A 167 -1.68 10.83 -12.41
CA LEU A 167 -2.23 9.60 -12.98
C LEU A 167 -2.57 8.54 -11.92
N PHE A 168 -2.07 8.69 -10.69
CA PHE A 168 -2.29 7.70 -9.63
C PHE A 168 -3.78 7.40 -9.41
N PHE A 169 -4.62 8.42 -9.24
CA PHE A 169 -6.06 8.22 -9.01
C PHE A 169 -6.79 7.65 -10.24
N PRO A 170 -6.58 8.15 -11.47
CA PRO A 170 -7.10 7.51 -12.67
C PRO A 170 -6.67 6.04 -12.81
N LEU A 171 -5.41 5.71 -12.50
CA LEU A 171 -4.92 4.33 -12.57
C LEU A 171 -5.60 3.42 -11.54
N LEU A 172 -6.09 3.96 -10.42
CA LEU A 172 -6.85 3.15 -9.45
C LEU A 172 -8.16 2.62 -10.02
N LEU A 173 -8.73 3.22 -11.07
CA LEU A 173 -9.90 2.64 -11.75
C LEU A 173 -9.60 1.23 -12.30
N ALA A 174 -8.33 0.92 -12.58
CA ALA A 174 -7.93 -0.41 -13.04
C ALA A 174 -7.59 -1.38 -11.90
N GLU A 175 -7.44 -0.91 -10.65
CA GLU A 175 -6.85 -1.69 -9.55
C GLU A 175 -7.61 -2.99 -9.27
N ALA A 176 -8.95 -2.94 -9.20
CA ALA A 176 -9.76 -4.13 -8.97
C ALA A 176 -9.59 -5.16 -10.09
N VAL A 177 -9.45 -4.72 -11.35
CA VAL A 177 -9.21 -5.62 -12.49
C VAL A 177 -7.80 -6.20 -12.43
N VAL A 178 -6.79 -5.37 -12.14
CA VAL A 178 -5.39 -5.80 -12.00
C VAL A 178 -5.25 -6.89 -10.95
N LEU A 179 -5.86 -6.73 -9.77
CA LEU A 179 -5.82 -7.75 -8.71
C LEU A 179 -6.39 -9.10 -9.15
N ARG A 180 -7.45 -9.10 -9.97
CA ARG A 180 -8.03 -10.34 -10.52
C ARG A 180 -7.14 -10.97 -11.57
N LEU A 181 -6.64 -10.15 -12.50
CA LEU A 181 -5.72 -10.59 -13.54
C LEU A 181 -4.44 -11.19 -12.94
N SER A 182 -3.90 -10.61 -11.86
CA SER A 182 -2.74 -11.17 -11.17
C SER A 182 -3.03 -12.53 -10.54
N GLY A 183 -4.23 -12.75 -9.99
CA GLY A 183 -4.67 -14.06 -9.52
C GLY A 183 -4.77 -15.10 -10.66
N LEU A 184 -5.30 -14.70 -11.81
CA LEU A 184 -5.36 -15.55 -13.01
C LEU A 184 -3.96 -15.83 -13.58
N GLN A 185 -3.08 -14.84 -13.60
CA GLN A 185 -1.68 -15.03 -14.02
C GLN A 185 -0.96 -16.02 -13.10
N ALA A 186 -1.14 -15.91 -11.79
CA ALA A 186 -0.57 -16.86 -10.84
C ALA A 186 -1.11 -18.28 -11.04
N LEU A 187 -2.40 -18.41 -11.38
CA LEU A 187 -3.00 -19.69 -11.77
C LEU A 187 -2.33 -20.26 -13.03
N LEU A 188 -2.18 -19.45 -14.09
CA LEU A 188 -1.56 -19.87 -15.36
C LEU A 188 -0.07 -20.21 -15.21
N ARG A 189 0.64 -19.55 -14.29
CA ARG A 189 2.04 -19.86 -13.96
C ARG A 189 2.22 -21.06 -13.02
N GLY A 190 1.15 -21.68 -12.56
CA GLY A 190 1.22 -22.84 -11.66
C GLY A 190 1.68 -22.50 -10.24
N GLU A 191 1.51 -21.26 -9.79
CA GLU A 191 1.98 -20.79 -8.47
C GLU A 191 1.00 -21.16 -7.33
N LEU A 192 -0.20 -21.65 -7.67
CA LEU A 192 -1.27 -21.93 -6.73
C LEU A 192 -1.25 -23.40 -6.26
N LYS A 193 -1.54 -23.63 -4.98
CA LYS A 193 -1.50 -24.97 -4.37
C LYS A 193 -2.76 -25.77 -4.70
N ARG A 194 -3.86 -25.08 -4.95
CA ARG A 194 -5.17 -25.65 -5.29
C ARG A 194 -5.73 -24.96 -6.54
N PRO A 195 -5.08 -25.12 -7.70
CA PRO A 195 -5.38 -24.33 -8.90
C PRO A 195 -6.84 -24.48 -9.35
N TRP A 196 -7.40 -25.70 -9.36
CA TRP A 196 -8.80 -25.91 -9.77
C TRP A 196 -9.82 -25.23 -8.86
N ARG A 197 -9.56 -25.20 -7.56
CA ARG A 197 -10.42 -24.49 -6.61
C ARG A 197 -10.33 -22.98 -6.82
N GLU A 198 -9.13 -22.45 -6.98
CA GLU A 198 -8.92 -21.02 -7.25
C GLU A 198 -9.49 -20.60 -8.62
N ALA A 199 -9.41 -21.47 -9.62
CA ALA A 199 -10.04 -21.27 -10.92
C ALA A 199 -11.56 -21.22 -10.79
N ALA A 200 -12.18 -22.22 -10.13
CA ALA A 200 -13.62 -22.25 -9.93
C ALA A 200 -14.14 -21.03 -9.15
N LEU A 201 -13.45 -20.64 -8.07
CA LEU A 201 -13.82 -19.50 -7.24
C LEU A 201 -13.63 -18.14 -7.93
N GLN A 202 -12.83 -18.05 -8.99
CA GLN A 202 -12.68 -16.81 -9.77
C GLN A 202 -13.57 -16.81 -11.00
N LEU A 203 -13.60 -17.91 -11.77
CA LEU A 203 -14.24 -17.98 -13.07
C LEU A 203 -15.76 -18.19 -12.96
N LEU A 204 -16.26 -19.00 -12.03
CA LEU A 204 -17.71 -19.21 -11.90
C LEU A 204 -18.44 -17.93 -11.46
N PRO A 205 -17.98 -17.19 -10.42
CA PRO A 205 -18.62 -15.92 -10.06
C PRO A 205 -18.46 -14.85 -11.14
N ALA A 206 -17.31 -14.82 -11.85
CA ALA A 206 -17.12 -13.89 -12.97
C ALA A 206 -18.10 -14.18 -14.12
N ALA A 207 -18.27 -15.46 -14.49
CA ALA A 207 -19.24 -15.88 -15.50
C ALA A 207 -20.66 -15.53 -15.05
N ALA A 208 -21.05 -15.88 -13.81
CA ALA A 208 -22.37 -15.55 -13.27
C ALA A 208 -22.63 -14.03 -13.26
N TYR A 209 -21.65 -13.23 -12.88
CA TYR A 209 -21.73 -11.76 -12.90
C TYR A 209 -21.92 -11.24 -14.33
N LEU A 210 -21.11 -11.68 -15.28
CA LEU A 210 -21.20 -11.23 -16.68
C LEU A 210 -22.54 -11.67 -17.30
N THR A 211 -22.95 -12.92 -17.08
CA THR A 211 -24.25 -13.43 -17.54
C THR A 211 -25.39 -12.60 -16.97
N ALA A 212 -25.42 -12.35 -15.65
CA ALA A 212 -26.47 -11.54 -15.03
C ALA A 212 -26.51 -10.12 -15.61
N VAL A 213 -25.36 -9.48 -15.80
CA VAL A 213 -25.26 -8.12 -16.33
C VAL A 213 -25.75 -8.04 -17.78
N PHE A 214 -25.30 -8.93 -18.66
CA PHE A 214 -25.70 -8.94 -20.08
C PHE A 214 -27.08 -9.56 -20.33
N TRP A 215 -27.64 -10.27 -19.36
CA TRP A 215 -29.02 -10.76 -19.41
C TRP A 215 -30.03 -9.65 -19.12
N VAL A 216 -29.73 -8.79 -18.14
CA VAL A 216 -30.67 -7.76 -17.67
C VAL A 216 -30.50 -6.43 -18.42
N LEU A 217 -29.27 -6.08 -18.84
CA LEU A 217 -28.96 -4.78 -19.42
C LEU A 217 -28.63 -4.88 -20.91
N SER A 218 -29.01 -3.84 -21.67
CA SER A 218 -28.56 -3.71 -23.06
C SER A 218 -27.03 -3.59 -23.13
N PRO A 219 -26.36 -4.01 -24.23
CA PRO A 219 -24.90 -4.14 -24.27
C PRO A 219 -24.12 -2.90 -23.85
N LEU A 220 -24.58 -1.70 -24.25
CA LEU A 220 -23.94 -0.45 -23.84
C LEU A 220 -24.08 -0.18 -22.34
N LYS A 221 -25.28 -0.36 -21.77
CA LYS A 221 -25.51 -0.15 -20.33
C LYS A 221 -24.76 -1.19 -19.50
N ALA A 222 -24.68 -2.43 -19.97
CA ALA A 222 -23.88 -3.49 -19.37
C ALA A 222 -22.40 -3.11 -19.28
N VAL A 223 -21.80 -2.64 -20.38
CA VAL A 223 -20.39 -2.20 -20.39
C VAL A 223 -20.18 -1.02 -19.44
N VAL A 224 -21.06 -0.02 -19.45
CA VAL A 224 -20.97 1.13 -18.53
C VAL A 224 -21.11 0.69 -17.07
N PHE A 225 -22.06 -0.19 -16.76
CA PHE A 225 -22.25 -0.75 -15.43
C PHE A 225 -20.98 -1.44 -14.93
N ILE A 226 -20.37 -2.29 -15.76
CA ILE A 226 -19.11 -2.98 -15.43
C ILE A 226 -17.99 -1.96 -15.21
N ALA A 227 -17.83 -0.99 -16.11
CA ALA A 227 -16.78 0.02 -16.01
C ALA A 227 -16.91 0.85 -14.71
N VAL A 228 -18.13 1.29 -14.36
CA VAL A 228 -18.39 2.06 -13.14
C VAL A 228 -18.18 1.20 -11.90
N HIS A 229 -18.76 -0.01 -11.86
CA HIS A 229 -18.63 -0.92 -10.72
C HIS A 229 -17.17 -1.27 -10.47
N GLN A 230 -16.47 -1.76 -11.48
CA GLN A 230 -15.08 -2.21 -11.35
C GLN A 230 -14.12 -1.03 -11.13
N GLY A 231 -14.36 0.08 -11.81
CA GLY A 231 -13.62 1.33 -11.66
C GLY A 231 -13.67 1.86 -10.23
N LEU A 232 -14.88 2.07 -9.71
CA LEU A 232 -15.06 2.63 -8.37
C LEU A 232 -14.63 1.65 -7.28
N MET A 233 -14.78 0.34 -7.50
CA MET A 233 -14.22 -0.67 -6.58
C MET A 233 -12.69 -0.54 -6.52
N GLY A 234 -12.03 -0.36 -7.68
CA GLY A 234 -10.59 -0.16 -7.75
C GLY A 234 -10.13 1.12 -7.03
N VAL A 235 -10.82 2.24 -7.27
CA VAL A 235 -10.56 3.51 -6.58
C VAL A 235 -10.72 3.35 -5.07
N TYR A 236 -11.80 2.70 -4.64
CA TYR A 236 -12.07 2.52 -3.23
C TYR A 236 -11.04 1.61 -2.54
N LEU A 237 -10.71 0.47 -3.15
CA LEU A 237 -9.63 -0.40 -2.70
C LEU A 237 -8.31 0.39 -2.59
N GLY A 238 -7.87 1.00 -3.68
CA GLY A 238 -6.61 1.73 -3.74
C GLY A 238 -6.51 2.85 -2.69
N CYS A 239 -7.58 3.64 -2.51
CA CYS A 239 -7.62 4.68 -1.48
C CYS A 239 -7.64 4.14 -0.05
N SER A 240 -7.94 2.86 0.17
CA SER A 240 -8.01 2.26 1.51
C SER A 240 -6.65 1.81 2.05
N PHE A 241 -5.68 1.49 1.18
CA PHE A 241 -4.35 1.04 1.61
C PHE A 241 -3.20 1.86 1.04
N ALA A 242 -3.29 2.39 -0.18
CA ALA A 242 -2.18 3.11 -0.80
C ALA A 242 -1.71 4.34 0.00
N PRO A 243 -2.59 5.16 0.61
CA PRO A 243 -2.16 6.34 1.35
C PRO A 243 -1.30 6.01 2.57
N ASN A 244 -1.38 4.77 3.08
CA ASN A 244 -0.64 4.36 4.26
C ASN A 244 0.85 4.10 3.98
N HIS A 245 1.20 3.65 2.77
CA HIS A 245 2.59 3.32 2.39
C HIS A 245 3.15 4.25 1.30
N LYS A 246 2.33 4.75 0.38
CA LYS A 246 2.79 5.59 -0.74
C LYS A 246 3.29 6.95 -0.25
N GLY A 247 4.59 7.21 -0.41
CA GLY A 247 5.26 8.41 0.10
C GLY A 247 5.81 8.25 1.52
N MET A 248 5.79 7.03 2.06
CA MET A 248 6.60 6.65 3.21
C MET A 248 8.02 6.28 2.75
N PRO A 249 9.03 6.33 3.63
CA PRO A 249 10.39 5.89 3.30
C PRO A 249 10.42 4.51 2.65
N ILE A 250 11.29 4.39 1.64
CA ILE A 250 11.69 3.14 1.02
C ILE A 250 12.96 2.66 1.73
N ILE A 251 13.00 1.38 2.10
CA ILE A 251 14.17 0.75 2.71
C ILE A 251 15.03 0.20 1.58
N ALA A 252 16.25 0.71 1.48
CA ALA A 252 17.20 0.32 0.45
C ALA A 252 17.66 -1.13 0.63
N GLN A 253 18.10 -1.75 -0.47
CA GLN A 253 18.65 -3.10 -0.46
C GLN A 253 19.73 -3.29 0.63
N GLY A 254 19.65 -4.42 1.34
CA GLY A 254 20.61 -4.77 2.40
C GLY A 254 20.44 -4.03 3.74
N GLN A 255 19.57 -3.01 3.82
CA GLN A 255 19.31 -2.30 5.07
C GLN A 255 18.38 -3.10 5.98
N ARG A 256 18.81 -3.38 7.21
CA ARG A 256 18.01 -4.08 8.22
C ARG A 256 17.55 -3.15 9.33
N LEU A 257 16.24 -3.13 9.56
CA LEU A 257 15.60 -2.49 10.70
C LEU A 257 14.96 -3.56 11.58
N ASP A 258 14.92 -3.33 12.90
CA ASP A 258 14.11 -4.16 13.79
C ASP A 258 12.62 -4.08 13.40
N HIS A 259 11.86 -5.10 13.75
CA HIS A 259 10.46 -5.23 13.31
C HIS A 259 9.62 -4.00 13.67
N LEU A 260 9.72 -3.50 14.91
CA LEU A 260 8.91 -2.36 15.35
C LEU A 260 9.23 -1.11 14.51
N ARG A 261 10.51 -0.76 14.39
CA ARG A 261 10.92 0.42 13.62
C ARG A 261 10.58 0.28 12.14
N LYS A 262 10.77 -0.92 11.56
CA LYS A 262 10.41 -1.20 10.16
C LYS A 262 8.94 -0.90 9.89
N GLN A 263 8.03 -1.46 10.70
CA GLN A 263 6.59 -1.30 10.48
C GLN A 263 6.12 0.13 10.73
N VAL A 264 6.66 0.82 11.75
CA VAL A 264 6.28 2.22 12.06
C VAL A 264 6.82 3.20 11.01
N LEU A 265 8.07 3.02 10.55
CA LEU A 265 8.71 3.97 9.63
C LEU A 265 8.09 3.94 8.23
N THR A 266 7.68 2.76 7.76
CA THR A 266 7.19 2.52 6.40
C THR A 266 5.68 2.67 6.26
N SER A 267 5.00 2.99 7.37
CA SER A 267 3.54 3.12 7.44
C SER A 267 3.14 4.48 8.01
N ARG A 268 1.97 4.97 7.62
CA ARG A 268 1.27 6.06 8.30
C ARG A 268 -0.17 5.67 8.57
N ASN A 269 -0.79 6.33 9.53
CA ASN A 269 -2.23 6.24 9.74
C ASN A 269 -2.97 7.36 9.00
N VAL A 270 -4.25 7.14 8.70
CA VAL A 270 -5.18 8.17 8.26
C VAL A 270 -6.11 8.52 9.43
N THR A 271 -6.13 9.78 9.84
CA THR A 271 -6.98 10.23 10.95
C THR A 271 -8.43 10.35 10.52
N GLY A 272 -9.36 9.96 11.39
CA GLY A 272 -10.79 10.12 11.17
C GLY A 272 -11.63 9.68 12.36
N GLY A 273 -12.94 9.79 12.19
CA GLY A 273 -13.92 9.20 13.12
C GLY A 273 -14.27 7.76 12.75
N ARG A 274 -15.23 7.19 13.49
CA ARG A 274 -15.73 5.82 13.27
C ARG A 274 -16.24 5.57 11.85
N TRP A 275 -16.72 6.63 11.17
CA TRP A 275 -17.12 6.56 9.76
C TRP A 275 -15.94 6.27 8.83
N VAL A 276 -14.78 6.87 9.08
CA VAL A 276 -13.55 6.59 8.31
C VAL A 276 -13.05 5.18 8.64
N ASP A 277 -13.14 4.76 9.90
CA ASP A 277 -12.78 3.39 10.30
C ASP A 277 -13.64 2.35 9.56
N ALA A 278 -14.95 2.60 9.42
CA ALA A 278 -15.85 1.73 8.67
C ALA A 278 -15.58 1.79 7.16
N LEU A 279 -15.33 2.99 6.62
CA LEU A 279 -15.07 3.21 5.20
C LEU A 279 -13.75 2.55 4.77
N LEU A 280 -12.66 2.73 5.51
CA LEU A 280 -11.35 2.17 5.11
C LEU A 280 -11.11 0.76 5.66
N GLY A 281 -12.14 0.11 6.23
CA GLY A 281 -12.00 -1.22 6.79
C GLY A 281 -10.95 -1.28 7.90
N GLY A 282 -10.83 -0.23 8.71
CA GLY A 282 -9.85 -0.10 9.79
C GLY A 282 -8.39 0.06 9.33
N LEU A 283 -8.12 0.00 8.02
CA LEU A 283 -6.79 0.18 7.44
C LEU A 283 -6.29 1.63 7.56
N ASN A 284 -7.14 2.56 8.02
CA ASN A 284 -6.69 3.86 8.46
C ASN A 284 -5.76 3.79 9.69
N HIS A 285 -5.73 2.66 10.40
CA HIS A 285 -4.81 2.32 11.50
C HIS A 285 -3.70 1.36 11.03
N GLN A 286 -3.00 1.73 9.95
CA GLN A 286 -2.04 0.85 9.29
C GLN A 286 -0.85 0.48 10.16
N ILE A 287 -0.33 1.41 10.97
CA ILE A 287 0.83 1.15 11.84
C ILE A 287 0.49 0.02 12.83
N GLU A 288 -0.66 0.10 13.48
CA GLU A 288 -1.12 -0.92 14.42
C GLU A 288 -1.40 -2.24 13.70
N HIS A 289 -2.00 -2.18 12.51
CA HIS A 289 -2.29 -3.35 11.68
C HIS A 289 -1.02 -4.08 11.25
N HIS A 290 0.03 -3.37 10.85
CA HIS A 290 1.30 -3.95 10.43
C HIS A 290 2.10 -4.55 11.59
N LEU A 291 2.06 -3.93 12.77
CA LEU A 291 2.68 -4.48 13.97
C LEU A 291 1.94 -5.73 14.48
N PHE A 292 0.61 -5.75 14.37
CA PHE A 292 -0.24 -6.81 14.90
C PHE A 292 -1.31 -7.23 13.89
N PRO A 293 -0.95 -7.87 12.76
CA PRO A 293 -1.90 -8.21 11.71
C PRO A 293 -3.02 -9.13 12.20
N HIS A 294 -2.74 -9.97 13.21
CA HIS A 294 -3.73 -10.84 13.84
C HIS A 294 -4.71 -10.13 14.78
N MET A 295 -4.50 -8.85 15.11
CA MET A 295 -5.38 -8.05 15.95
C MET A 295 -6.72 -7.81 15.23
N PRO A 296 -7.87 -8.07 15.88
CA PRO A 296 -9.15 -7.76 15.27
C PRO A 296 -9.31 -6.27 14.96
N ARG A 297 -9.75 -5.97 13.75
CA ARG A 297 -10.03 -4.63 13.24
C ARG A 297 -10.64 -3.62 14.23
N PRO A 298 -11.72 -3.92 14.98
CA PRO A 298 -12.33 -2.94 15.89
C PRO A 298 -11.43 -2.53 17.07
N ASN A 299 -10.33 -3.25 17.31
CA ASN A 299 -9.37 -2.95 18.36
C ASN A 299 -8.22 -2.05 17.89
N LEU A 300 -7.99 -1.88 16.58
CA LEU A 300 -6.87 -1.09 16.05
C LEU A 300 -6.88 0.37 16.55
N ARG A 301 -8.06 1.01 16.56
CA ARG A 301 -8.24 2.36 17.12
C ARG A 301 -7.87 2.44 18.60
N ARG A 302 -8.15 1.38 19.37
CA ARG A 302 -7.84 1.30 20.80
C ARG A 302 -6.36 0.98 21.05
N ALA A 303 -5.71 0.30 20.11
CA ALA A 303 -4.28 -0.01 20.19
C ALA A 303 -3.39 1.21 19.92
N GLN A 304 -3.83 2.13 19.05
CA GLN A 304 -3.08 3.34 18.70
C GLN A 304 -2.47 4.11 19.89
N PRO A 305 -3.23 4.49 20.93
CA PRO A 305 -2.67 5.23 22.07
C PRO A 305 -1.60 4.45 22.85
N ILE A 306 -1.56 3.12 22.76
CA ILE A 306 -0.56 2.24 23.38
C ILE A 306 0.66 2.08 22.47
N VAL A 307 0.45 1.96 21.16
CA VAL A 307 1.51 1.81 20.15
C VAL A 307 2.33 3.09 19.99
N LYS A 308 1.67 4.27 19.96
CA LYS A 308 2.32 5.54 19.64
C LYS A 308 3.49 5.91 20.57
N PRO A 309 3.40 5.78 21.92
CA PRO A 309 4.53 6.02 22.81
C PRO A 309 5.70 5.04 22.60
N SER A 310 5.42 3.83 22.13
CA SER A 310 6.41 2.77 21.91
C SER A 310 7.27 2.94 20.66
N ALA A 311 7.05 4.01 19.89
CA ALA A 311 7.81 4.30 18.67
C ALA A 311 9.26 4.79 18.92
N HIS A 312 9.62 5.15 20.17
CA HIS A 312 10.98 5.50 20.65
C HIS A 312 11.89 6.21 19.63
N GLY A 313 11.48 7.41 19.19
CA GLY A 313 12.25 8.22 18.24
C GLY A 313 11.98 7.95 16.76
N THR A 314 11.23 6.89 16.42
CA THR A 314 10.73 6.65 15.07
C THR A 314 9.53 7.56 14.81
N PRO A 315 9.49 8.33 13.70
CA PRO A 315 8.37 9.22 13.41
C PRO A 315 7.05 8.47 13.26
N PHE A 316 6.13 8.65 14.21
CA PHE A 316 4.75 8.15 14.10
C PHE A 316 3.93 9.07 13.20
N ARG A 317 3.71 8.67 11.93
CA ARG A 317 3.09 9.55 10.92
C ARG A 317 1.57 9.38 10.83
N THR A 318 0.89 10.50 10.64
CA THR A 318 -0.56 10.55 10.41
C THR A 318 -0.91 11.51 9.27
N ALA A 319 -1.96 11.21 8.51
CA ALA A 319 -2.49 12.05 7.44
C ALA A 319 -3.98 12.36 7.67
N ARG A 320 -4.42 13.59 7.36
CA ARG A 320 -5.83 14.01 7.56
C ARG A 320 -6.79 13.54 6.47
N ARG A 321 -6.28 13.14 5.30
CA ARG A 321 -7.09 12.71 4.15
C ARG A 321 -6.50 11.43 3.57
N ALA A 322 -7.36 10.44 3.29
CA ALA A 322 -6.98 9.22 2.58
C ALA A 322 -6.68 9.53 1.10
N CYS A 323 -7.60 10.19 0.42
CA CYS A 323 -7.44 10.59 -0.98
C CYS A 323 -7.20 12.09 -1.05
N ALA A 324 -5.94 12.53 -1.01
CA ALA A 324 -5.57 13.88 -1.42
C ALA A 324 -4.52 13.75 -2.53
N PRO A 325 -4.63 14.52 -3.63
CA PRO A 325 -3.54 14.62 -4.57
C PRO A 325 -2.28 15.05 -3.81
N PRO A 326 -1.13 14.40 -4.07
CA PRO A 326 0.12 14.81 -3.45
C PRO A 326 0.35 16.28 -3.78
N THR A 327 0.67 17.08 -2.76
CA THR A 327 1.12 18.46 -3.01
C THR A 327 2.48 18.39 -3.73
N PRO A 328 2.85 19.39 -4.56
CA PRO A 328 4.13 19.38 -5.28
C PRO A 328 5.35 19.17 -4.37
N ARG A 329 5.27 19.61 -3.10
CA ARG A 329 6.33 19.45 -2.10
C ARG A 329 6.50 18.01 -1.59
N SER A 330 5.44 17.20 -1.59
CA SER A 330 5.50 15.80 -1.11
C SER A 330 6.08 14.81 -2.13
N CYS A 331 6.31 15.25 -3.38
CA CYS A 331 6.98 14.46 -4.43
C CYS A 331 8.43 14.88 -4.68
N ALA A 332 8.97 15.84 -3.91
CA ALA A 332 10.39 16.14 -3.96
C ALA A 332 11.13 14.99 -3.28
N ILE A 333 11.56 14.00 -4.07
CA ILE A 333 12.60 13.06 -3.67
C ILE A 333 13.77 13.92 -3.21
N SER A 334 14.10 13.86 -1.92
CA SER A 334 15.24 14.55 -1.32
C SER A 334 16.45 14.47 -2.27
N THR A 335 17.03 15.63 -2.58
CA THR A 335 18.18 15.78 -3.49
C THR A 335 19.50 15.95 -2.76
N THR A 336 19.56 15.73 -1.43
CA THR A 336 20.79 15.95 -0.66
C THR A 336 21.06 14.81 0.31
N PRO A 337 22.17 14.06 0.14
CA PRO A 337 22.67 13.17 1.17
C PRO A 337 23.36 13.99 2.27
N GLY A 338 22.96 13.77 3.53
CA GLY A 338 23.74 14.15 4.71
C GLY A 338 23.56 15.58 5.24
N HIS A 339 22.41 15.91 5.82
CA HIS A 339 22.35 16.87 6.95
C HIS A 339 21.08 16.63 7.79
N PRO A 340 21.18 16.57 9.14
CA PRO A 340 20.01 16.47 10.01
C PRO A 340 19.25 17.80 10.00
N CYS A 341 17.97 17.77 9.61
CA CYS A 341 17.11 18.95 9.65
C CYS A 341 16.87 19.38 11.10
N ALA A 342 17.52 20.48 11.51
CA ALA A 342 17.14 21.26 12.67
C ALA A 342 15.73 21.83 12.47
N ALA A 343 14.91 21.75 13.53
CA ALA A 343 13.56 22.29 13.56
C ALA A 343 13.56 23.81 13.37
N ALA A 344 12.96 24.29 12.28
CA ALA A 344 12.64 25.70 12.10
C ALA A 344 11.19 25.96 12.50
N GLY A 345 10.98 26.55 13.69
CA GLY A 345 9.71 27.14 14.10
C GLY A 345 9.38 28.42 13.32
N PRO A 346 8.11 28.86 13.31
CA PRO A 346 7.68 29.99 12.49
C PRO A 346 8.20 31.32 13.06
N ARG A 347 9.05 32.02 12.29
CA ARG A 347 9.42 33.42 12.60
C ARG A 347 8.25 34.34 12.23
N ARG A 348 7.73 35.06 13.22
CA ARG A 348 6.77 36.18 13.05
C ARG A 348 7.43 37.31 12.25
N ALA A 349 6.70 37.85 11.28
CA ALA A 349 7.07 39.08 10.57
C ALA A 349 6.77 40.30 11.46
N LEU A 350 7.74 41.21 11.59
CA LEU A 350 7.56 42.56 12.13
C LEU A 350 7.30 43.54 10.97
N PRO A 351 6.46 44.58 11.15
CA PRO A 351 6.13 45.53 10.09
C PRO A 351 7.23 46.60 9.89
N PRO A 352 7.28 47.25 8.73
CA PRO A 352 8.36 48.18 8.39
C PRO A 352 8.15 49.56 9.05
N ARG A 353 9.22 50.12 9.62
CA ARG A 353 9.31 51.55 9.95
C ARG A 353 9.99 52.29 8.80
N ARG A 354 9.35 53.38 8.38
CA ARG A 354 9.87 54.40 7.45
C ARG A 354 11.08 55.12 8.05
N VAL A 355 12.13 55.34 7.27
CA VAL A 355 12.99 56.53 7.35
C VAL A 355 13.38 56.91 5.92
N ALA A 356 13.31 58.21 5.64
CA ALA A 356 13.55 58.83 4.35
C ALA A 356 14.95 59.45 4.27
N LEU A 357 15.34 59.77 3.03
CA LEU A 357 16.20 60.89 2.59
C LEU A 357 17.72 60.78 2.77
N LEU A 358 18.44 60.62 1.62
CA LEU A 358 19.24 61.65 0.93
C LEU A 358 20.42 61.03 0.15
N GLY A 359 20.73 61.59 -1.02
CA GLY A 359 22.07 61.54 -1.60
C GLY A 359 22.18 61.01 -3.02
N ALA A 360 22.41 61.93 -3.97
CA ALA A 360 22.65 61.71 -5.38
C ALA A 360 24.01 61.04 -5.67
N GLY A 361 24.15 60.34 -6.82
CA GLY A 361 25.46 59.85 -7.25
C GLY A 361 25.44 59.01 -8.52
N LYS A 362 26.00 59.57 -9.60
CA LYS A 362 26.12 59.04 -10.96
C LYS A 362 27.12 57.87 -11.10
N LEU A 363 26.88 57.11 -12.19
CA LEU A 363 27.86 56.55 -13.15
C LEU A 363 28.63 55.23 -12.87
N ARG A 364 28.45 54.33 -13.84
CA ARG A 364 29.44 53.74 -14.79
C ARG A 364 29.71 52.23 -14.69
N ILE A 365 29.44 51.61 -15.85
CA ILE A 365 29.94 50.33 -16.35
C ILE A 365 31.42 50.47 -16.73
N ARG A 366 32.24 49.47 -16.42
CA ARG A 366 33.38 49.04 -17.25
C ARG A 366 33.72 47.57 -17.01
N GLU A 367 33.93 46.88 -18.12
CA GLU A 367 34.36 45.50 -18.27
C GLU A 367 35.83 45.27 -17.91
N LEU A 368 36.17 43.98 -17.77
CA LEU A 368 37.36 43.26 -18.29
C LEU A 368 38.10 42.48 -17.19
N HIS A 369 38.07 41.14 -17.28
CA HIS A 369 39.19 40.42 -17.90
C HIS A 369 38.93 38.90 -18.04
N THR A 370 39.24 38.48 -19.26
CA THR A 370 39.57 37.17 -19.82
C THR A 370 40.50 36.26 -19.01
N ALA A 371 40.31 34.95 -19.13
CA ALA A 371 41.40 33.99 -19.35
C ALA A 371 40.92 32.79 -20.19
N ARG A 372 41.65 32.53 -21.28
CA ARG A 372 41.44 31.47 -22.28
C ARG A 372 42.10 30.17 -21.83
N GLY A 373 41.57 29.04 -22.31
CA GLY A 373 42.28 27.75 -22.40
C GLY A 373 41.63 26.91 -23.51
N THR A 374 42.33 26.78 -24.63
CA THR A 374 41.92 26.12 -25.88
C THR A 374 42.38 24.67 -25.95
N CYS A 375 41.57 23.78 -26.53
CA CYS A 375 42.05 22.83 -27.56
C CYS A 375 40.89 22.32 -28.45
N SER A 376 41.15 22.47 -29.75
CA SER A 376 40.54 21.95 -30.98
C SER A 376 40.35 20.42 -31.00
N SER A 377 39.68 19.73 -31.93
CA SER A 377 38.76 19.97 -33.05
C SER A 377 38.48 18.56 -33.61
N GLY A 378 37.28 18.25 -34.08
CA GLY A 378 37.02 16.98 -34.77
C GLY A 378 35.60 16.91 -35.30
N SER A 379 35.42 17.38 -36.53
CA SER A 379 34.20 17.23 -37.31
C SER A 379 34.10 15.82 -37.87
N ALA A 380 32.91 15.22 -37.80
CA ALA A 380 32.44 14.25 -38.78
C ALA A 380 30.91 14.22 -38.76
N ARG A 381 30.32 14.70 -39.87
CA ARG A 381 28.92 14.46 -40.22
C ARG A 381 28.82 13.02 -40.70
N HIS A 382 27.87 12.26 -40.17
CA HIS A 382 27.21 11.21 -40.94
C HIS A 382 25.74 11.12 -40.56
N SER A 383 24.92 11.56 -41.51
CA SER A 383 23.53 11.17 -41.67
C SER A 383 23.46 9.68 -41.98
N GLN A 384 22.81 8.88 -41.12
CA GLN A 384 22.22 7.61 -41.54
C GLN A 384 20.85 7.41 -40.88
N THR A 385 19.88 7.30 -41.78
CA THR A 385 18.50 6.87 -41.63
C THR A 385 18.41 5.47 -41.01
N TRP A 386 17.47 5.26 -40.09
CA TRP A 386 17.05 3.91 -39.67
C TRP A 386 15.59 3.67 -40.11
N PRO A 387 15.33 2.67 -40.98
CA PRO A 387 13.98 2.24 -41.28
C PRO A 387 13.44 1.30 -40.19
N TRP A 388 12.13 1.36 -40.01
CA TRP A 388 11.35 0.38 -39.27
C TRP A 388 11.23 -0.92 -40.08
N SER A 389 11.72 -2.04 -39.55
CA SER A 389 11.14 -3.37 -39.83
C SER A 389 11.67 -4.45 -38.88
N SER A 390 10.71 -5.23 -38.35
CA SER A 390 10.80 -6.66 -37.98
C SER A 390 11.92 -7.17 -37.06
N ALA A 391 11.56 -7.54 -35.82
CA ALA A 391 12.11 -8.72 -35.16
C ALA A 391 11.16 -9.23 -34.06
N TRP A 392 10.21 -10.08 -34.46
CA TRP A 392 9.77 -11.19 -33.61
C TRP A 392 10.88 -12.25 -33.59
N ALA A 393 10.96 -13.02 -32.51
CA ALA A 393 11.90 -14.11 -32.24
C ALA A 393 13.20 -13.73 -31.50
N SER A 394 13.18 -13.84 -30.17
CA SER A 394 14.18 -14.61 -29.44
C SER A 394 13.68 -14.88 -28.01
N VAL A 395 12.98 -16.01 -27.87
CA VAL A 395 12.79 -16.67 -26.57
C VAL A 395 14.13 -17.28 -26.19
N ARG A 396 14.76 -16.81 -25.11
CA ARG A 396 15.83 -17.55 -24.42
C ARG A 396 15.25 -18.22 -23.17
N PRO A 397 15.40 -19.54 -23.01
CA PRO A 397 14.98 -20.22 -21.79
C PRO A 397 15.98 -19.90 -20.67
N LEU A 398 15.50 -19.36 -19.55
CA LEU A 398 16.29 -19.22 -18.34
C LEU A 398 16.62 -20.61 -17.79
N ARG A 399 17.92 -20.83 -17.63
CA ARG A 399 18.53 -22.05 -17.12
C ARG A 399 18.03 -22.40 -15.73
N ARG A 400 17.72 -23.69 -15.55
CA ARG A 400 17.56 -24.34 -14.25
C ARG A 400 18.85 -24.16 -13.44
N PHE A 401 18.77 -23.49 -12.28
CA PHE A 401 19.75 -23.67 -11.22
C PHE A 401 19.29 -24.84 -10.34
N ALA A 402 19.90 -25.99 -10.57
CA ALA A 402 19.99 -27.06 -9.60
C ALA A 402 21.16 -26.72 -8.66
N GLY A 403 20.91 -26.74 -7.35
CA GLY A 403 21.95 -26.57 -6.34
C GLY A 403 21.44 -25.94 -5.07
N TRP A 404 20.65 -26.67 -4.29
CA TRP A 404 20.68 -26.58 -2.82
C TRP A 404 19.99 -27.81 -2.23
N SER A 405 20.81 -28.77 -1.80
CA SER A 405 20.43 -29.90 -0.95
C SER A 405 21.04 -29.71 0.43
N ARG A 406 20.24 -29.95 1.48
CA ARG A 406 20.57 -29.98 2.93
C ARG A 406 20.80 -28.58 3.53
N SER A 407 20.03 -28.06 4.47
CA SER A 407 19.38 -28.68 5.64
C SER A 407 17.93 -28.19 5.85
N ARG A 408 17.01 -29.13 6.09
CA ARG A 408 15.68 -28.88 6.66
C ARG A 408 15.53 -29.81 7.85
N SER A 409 15.82 -29.31 9.05
CA SER A 409 15.40 -29.87 10.32
C SER A 409 15.90 -28.97 11.43
N GLU A 410 15.09 -27.97 11.77
CA GLU A 410 15.05 -27.17 13.01
C GLU A 410 14.20 -25.94 12.67
N TRP A 411 13.40 -25.43 13.61
CA TRP A 411 12.36 -24.38 13.46
C TRP A 411 10.90 -24.82 13.26
N LEU A 412 10.53 -26.07 13.55
CA LEU A 412 9.10 -26.46 13.66
C LEU A 412 8.69 -27.16 14.97
N SER A 413 9.48 -27.04 16.04
CA SER A 413 9.09 -27.61 17.33
C SER A 413 9.53 -26.75 18.52
N THR A 414 8.80 -25.67 18.77
CA THR A 414 8.51 -25.06 20.08
C THR A 414 7.50 -23.95 19.78
N GLY A 415 6.25 -24.06 20.21
CA GLY A 415 5.84 -23.75 21.59
C GLY A 415 5.27 -22.33 21.62
N SER A 416 3.95 -22.22 21.78
CA SER A 416 3.20 -21.05 22.28
C SER A 416 3.62 -19.63 21.82
N TRP A 417 2.82 -18.99 20.96
CA TRP A 417 2.62 -17.52 20.98
C TRP A 417 1.21 -17.12 20.55
#